data_AF-A0A919NJ83-F1
#
_entry.id   AF-A0A919NJ83-F1
#
_cell.length_a   1.000
_cell.length_b   1.000
_cell.length_c   1.000
_cell.angle_alpha   90.00
_cell.angle_beta   90.00
_cell.angle_gamma   90.00
#
_symmetry.space_group_name_H-M   'P 1'
#
loop_
_entity.id
_entity.type
_entity.pdbx_description
1 polymer ?
#
loop_
_entity_poly.entity_id
_entity_poly.type
_entity_poly.pdbx_seq_one_letter_code
_entity_poly.pdbx_strand_id
1 'polypeptide(L)'
;MDEQTFWELVDRTGPDPANLERLADELSDHAAADIRDFADHLARALHALDTPAHYHAVATSGASFLGVRCAAVAAGNRAYRKVLGAPAALATYTGSPGDQLLPVAERAYRTSTRADWQHQTAVSTHTGSNVAAWGTSWLHPHMGTTTVEGLAPQDYMIALRHVALTLDADPAWRSWWRQSGLTACELGIVAEGRLDHLRPSADIRRCADRLRANFTCASPHGGADLSARAVSEVRSMFEVIRQAMSMPGLPPTPPVPTLPADVPEVPVTAKPLAAMPAELEPQGYLTLTQIQEFFG
;
A
#
# COMPACT_ATOMS: atom_id res chain seq x y z
N MET A 1 -4.29 -12.62 -26.47
CA MET A 1 -4.34 -11.42 -27.31
C MET A 1 -3.08 -10.59 -27.16
N ASP A 2 -2.72 -9.83 -28.19
CA ASP A 2 -1.60 -8.90 -28.14
C ASP A 2 -1.96 -7.55 -27.51
N GLU A 3 -0.95 -6.71 -27.28
CA GLU A 3 -1.12 -5.41 -26.62
C GLU A 3 -1.95 -4.44 -27.46
N GLN A 4 -1.86 -4.51 -28.79
CA GLN A 4 -2.63 -3.66 -29.69
C GLN A 4 -4.11 -3.95 -29.56
N THR A 5 -4.50 -5.23 -29.61
CA THR A 5 -5.90 -5.67 -29.46
C THR A 5 -6.47 -5.26 -28.10
N PHE A 6 -5.67 -5.38 -27.03
CA PHE A 6 -6.05 -4.91 -25.69
C PHE A 6 -6.42 -3.42 -25.71
N TRP A 7 -5.57 -2.57 -26.29
CA TRP A 7 -5.82 -1.13 -26.34
C TRP A 7 -7.00 -0.77 -27.27
N GLU A 8 -7.18 -1.47 -28.39
CA GLU A 8 -8.33 -1.26 -29.29
C GLU A 8 -9.66 -1.55 -28.59
N LEU A 9 -9.73 -2.61 -27.76
CA LEU A 9 -10.89 -2.91 -26.93
C LEU A 9 -11.15 -1.78 -25.92
N VAL A 10 -10.13 -1.40 -25.13
CA VAL A 10 -10.26 -0.35 -24.11
C VAL A 10 -10.64 1.01 -24.72
N ASP A 11 -10.01 1.41 -25.83
CA ASP A 11 -10.28 2.69 -26.51
C ASP A 11 -11.71 2.76 -27.05
N ARG A 12 -12.23 1.65 -27.58
CA ARG A 12 -13.61 1.57 -28.10
C ARG A 12 -14.66 1.58 -26.99
N THR A 13 -14.36 0.96 -25.86
CA THR A 13 -15.23 0.99 -24.68
C THR A 13 -15.26 2.38 -24.06
N GLY A 14 -14.10 3.02 -23.87
CA GLY A 14 -14.00 4.28 -23.15
C GLY A 14 -14.30 4.15 -21.64
N PRO A 15 -14.23 5.27 -20.89
CA PRO A 15 -14.17 5.24 -19.43
C PRO A 15 -15.52 5.19 -18.71
N ASP A 16 -16.65 5.19 -19.43
CA ASP A 16 -17.98 5.16 -18.81
C ASP A 16 -18.23 3.80 -18.15
N PRO A 17 -18.59 3.74 -16.85
CA PRO A 17 -19.05 2.54 -16.15
C PRO A 17 -20.00 1.64 -16.97
N ALA A 18 -20.98 2.22 -17.65
CA ALA A 18 -21.96 1.48 -18.45
C ALA A 18 -21.34 0.82 -19.69
N ASN A 19 -20.18 1.30 -20.14
CA ASN A 19 -19.44 0.69 -21.24
C ASN A 19 -18.58 -0.49 -20.75
N LEU A 20 -18.09 -0.46 -19.50
CA LEU A 20 -17.25 -1.54 -18.95
C LEU A 20 -17.99 -2.88 -18.83
N GLU A 21 -19.31 -2.86 -18.61
CA GLU A 21 -20.12 -4.07 -18.69
C GLU A 21 -20.13 -4.65 -20.10
N ARG A 22 -20.29 -3.80 -21.12
CA ARG A 22 -20.20 -4.23 -22.53
C ARG A 22 -18.83 -4.77 -22.89
N LEU A 23 -17.76 -4.24 -22.30
CA LEU A 23 -16.41 -4.78 -22.49
C LEU A 23 -16.30 -6.20 -21.95
N ALA A 24 -16.91 -6.50 -20.79
CA ALA A 24 -16.91 -7.86 -20.26
C ALA A 24 -17.70 -8.82 -21.16
N ASP A 25 -18.84 -8.37 -21.71
CA ASP A 25 -19.64 -9.16 -22.66
C ASP A 25 -18.87 -9.43 -23.95
N GLU A 26 -18.29 -8.39 -24.55
CA GLU A 26 -17.47 -8.53 -25.76
C GLU A 26 -16.25 -9.43 -25.53
N LEU A 27 -15.55 -9.26 -24.42
CA LEU A 27 -14.40 -10.08 -24.06
C LEU A 27 -14.81 -11.55 -23.83
N SER A 28 -16.06 -11.83 -23.46
CA SER A 28 -16.55 -13.21 -23.25
C SER A 28 -16.68 -14.02 -24.54
N ASP A 29 -16.75 -13.36 -25.70
CA ASP A 29 -16.75 -14.00 -27.02
C ASP A 29 -15.33 -14.43 -27.46
N HIS A 30 -14.28 -14.00 -26.74
CA HIS A 30 -12.91 -14.41 -26.99
C HIS A 30 -12.54 -15.74 -26.34
N ALA A 31 -11.46 -16.36 -26.82
CA ALA A 31 -10.94 -17.58 -26.22
C ALA A 31 -10.41 -17.32 -24.80
N ALA A 32 -10.53 -18.32 -23.92
CA ALA A 32 -10.06 -18.25 -22.53
C ALA A 32 -8.60 -17.74 -22.38
N ALA A 33 -7.71 -18.10 -23.31
CA ALA A 33 -6.33 -17.61 -23.33
C ALA A 33 -6.25 -16.10 -23.61
N ASP A 34 -7.06 -15.58 -24.54
CA ASP A 34 -7.11 -14.16 -24.86
C ASP A 34 -7.64 -13.32 -23.69
N ILE A 35 -8.61 -13.84 -22.94
CA ILE A 35 -9.15 -13.18 -21.73
C ILE A 35 -8.09 -13.07 -20.64
N ARG A 36 -7.27 -14.12 -20.46
CA ARG A 36 -6.12 -14.09 -19.52
C ARG A 36 -5.06 -13.10 -19.97
N ASP A 37 -4.74 -13.08 -21.25
CA ASP A 37 -3.80 -12.10 -21.81
C ASP A 37 -4.31 -10.67 -21.62
N PHE A 38 -5.61 -10.41 -21.78
CA PHE A 38 -6.22 -9.11 -21.45
C PHE A 38 -5.95 -8.72 -19.99
N ALA A 39 -6.15 -9.65 -19.04
CA ALA A 39 -5.85 -9.41 -17.63
C ALA A 39 -4.37 -9.09 -17.41
N ASP A 40 -3.46 -9.78 -18.10
CA ASP A 40 -2.01 -9.55 -18.00
C ASP A 40 -1.57 -8.20 -18.60
N HIS A 41 -2.20 -7.74 -19.69
CA HIS A 41 -1.96 -6.39 -20.24
C HIS A 41 -2.49 -5.31 -19.30
N LEU A 42 -3.70 -5.47 -18.76
CA LEU A 42 -4.26 -4.57 -17.77
C LEU A 42 -3.36 -4.48 -16.53
N ALA A 43 -2.92 -5.61 -15.99
CA ALA A 43 -2.05 -5.65 -14.82
C ALA A 43 -0.73 -4.94 -15.08
N ARG A 44 -0.10 -5.16 -16.25
CA ARG A 44 1.14 -4.47 -16.64
C ARG A 44 0.95 -2.96 -16.78
N ALA A 45 -0.16 -2.49 -17.37
CA ALA A 45 -0.45 -1.07 -17.49
C ALA A 45 -0.62 -0.41 -16.11
N LEU A 46 -1.39 -1.02 -15.22
CA LEU A 46 -1.59 -0.52 -13.84
C LEU A 46 -0.29 -0.54 -13.03
N HIS A 47 0.52 -1.58 -13.19
CA HIS A 47 1.82 -1.73 -12.53
C HIS A 47 2.84 -0.67 -13.01
N ALA A 48 2.82 -0.30 -14.29
CA ALA A 48 3.69 0.75 -14.82
C ALA A 48 3.36 2.14 -14.24
N LEU A 49 2.10 2.40 -13.87
CA LEU A 49 1.69 3.63 -13.18
C LEU A 49 1.89 3.58 -11.66
N ASP A 50 2.23 2.42 -11.09
CA ASP A 50 2.50 2.25 -9.68
C ASP A 50 3.88 2.82 -9.30
N THR A 51 3.96 4.14 -9.12
CA THR A 51 5.22 4.82 -8.76
C THR A 51 4.97 5.89 -7.70
N PRO A 52 5.99 6.30 -6.92
CA PRO A 52 5.85 7.40 -5.96
C PRO A 52 5.37 8.72 -6.59
N ALA A 53 5.87 9.06 -7.78
CA ALA A 53 5.50 10.31 -8.46
C ALA A 53 4.01 10.34 -8.85
N HIS A 54 3.50 9.23 -9.36
CA HIS A 54 2.08 9.07 -9.69
C HIS A 54 1.22 9.06 -8.42
N TYR A 55 1.67 8.39 -7.36
CA TYR A 55 0.97 8.37 -6.07
C TYR A 55 0.81 9.77 -5.49
N HIS A 56 1.88 10.58 -5.48
CA HIS A 56 1.81 11.96 -4.98
C HIS A 56 0.88 12.86 -5.78
N ALA A 57 0.78 12.66 -7.09
CA ALA A 57 -0.11 13.46 -7.94
C ALA A 57 -1.58 13.34 -7.49
N VAL A 58 -1.96 12.24 -6.83
CA VAL A 58 -3.33 11.99 -6.38
C VAL A 58 -3.48 12.01 -4.86
N ALA A 59 -2.38 11.96 -4.12
CA ALA A 59 -2.32 11.83 -2.67
C ALA A 59 -3.27 12.80 -1.93
N THR A 60 -3.30 14.07 -2.31
CA THR A 60 -4.10 15.08 -1.61
C THR A 60 -5.58 15.07 -1.98
N SER A 61 -6.01 14.23 -2.92
CA SER A 61 -7.40 14.23 -3.43
C SER A 61 -8.36 13.40 -2.58
N GLY A 62 -7.86 12.49 -1.75
CA GLY A 62 -8.67 11.45 -1.07
C GLY A 62 -9.17 10.34 -2.00
N ALA A 63 -8.86 10.37 -3.30
CA ALA A 63 -9.24 9.32 -4.25
C ALA A 63 -8.36 8.06 -4.10
N SER A 64 -8.93 6.89 -4.42
CA SER A 64 -8.19 5.62 -4.46
C SER A 64 -7.12 5.65 -5.53
N PHE A 65 -5.84 5.53 -5.16
CA PHE A 65 -4.74 5.52 -6.14
C PHE A 65 -4.89 4.39 -7.18
N LEU A 66 -5.34 3.21 -6.77
CA LEU A 66 -5.66 2.13 -7.71
C LEU A 66 -6.82 2.51 -8.63
N GLY A 67 -7.92 3.03 -8.06
CA GLY A 67 -9.07 3.49 -8.83
C GLY A 67 -8.72 4.56 -9.88
N VAL A 68 -7.86 5.52 -9.51
CA VAL A 68 -7.41 6.59 -10.42
C VAL A 68 -6.48 6.04 -11.51
N ARG A 69 -5.61 5.08 -11.20
CA ARG A 69 -4.82 4.36 -12.22
C ARG A 69 -5.72 3.60 -13.19
N CYS A 70 -6.75 2.92 -12.69
CA CYS A 70 -7.72 2.23 -13.52
C CYS A 70 -8.49 3.22 -14.42
N ALA A 71 -8.89 4.38 -13.90
CA ALA A 71 -9.57 5.40 -14.69
C ALA A 71 -8.69 5.96 -15.83
N ALA A 72 -7.40 6.14 -15.58
CA ALA A 72 -6.45 6.54 -16.63
C ALA A 72 -6.30 5.48 -17.73
N VAL A 73 -6.32 4.18 -17.37
CA VAL A 73 -6.31 3.08 -18.34
C VAL A 73 -7.64 2.98 -19.08
N ALA A 74 -8.77 3.03 -18.39
CA ALA A 74 -10.12 3.00 -18.98
C ALA A 74 -10.38 4.18 -19.94
N ALA A 75 -9.70 5.31 -19.74
CA ALA A 75 -9.72 6.45 -20.67
C ALA A 75 -8.94 6.22 -21.98
N GLY A 76 -8.26 5.08 -22.11
CA GLY A 76 -7.64 4.64 -23.35
C GLY A 76 -6.12 4.78 -23.41
N ASN A 77 -5.54 4.25 -24.48
CA ASN A 77 -4.09 4.17 -24.70
C ASN A 77 -3.42 5.55 -24.71
N ARG A 78 -4.06 6.54 -25.35
CA ARG A 78 -3.54 7.92 -25.39
C ARG A 78 -3.49 8.56 -24.01
N ALA A 79 -4.53 8.35 -23.20
CA ALA A 79 -4.60 8.82 -21.82
C ALA A 79 -3.51 8.15 -20.96
N TYR A 80 -3.45 6.81 -21.01
CA TYR A 80 -2.45 6.01 -20.34
C TYR A 80 -1.01 6.47 -20.67
N ARG A 81 -0.66 6.58 -21.95
CA ARG A 81 0.70 7.01 -22.37
C ARG A 81 1.04 8.42 -21.92
N LYS A 82 0.06 9.34 -21.92
CA LYS A 82 0.26 10.70 -21.41
C LYS A 82 0.60 10.67 -19.92
N VAL A 83 -0.15 9.91 -19.13
CA VAL A 83 0.08 9.77 -17.70
C VAL A 83 1.42 9.10 -17.43
N LEU A 84 1.73 8.02 -18.14
CA LEU A 84 2.99 7.30 -18.01
C LEU A 84 4.22 8.22 -18.21
N GLY A 85 4.16 9.13 -19.17
CA GLY A 85 5.22 10.12 -19.41
C GLY A 85 5.19 11.36 -18.52
N ALA A 86 4.04 11.65 -17.88
CA ALA A 86 3.84 12.83 -17.05
C ALA A 86 2.99 12.49 -15.81
N PRO A 87 3.61 12.06 -14.70
CA PRO A 87 2.88 11.55 -13.52
C PRO A 87 1.83 12.51 -12.96
N ALA A 88 2.09 13.82 -13.00
CA ALA A 88 1.15 14.84 -12.55
C ALA A 88 -0.18 14.85 -13.31
N ALA A 89 -0.21 14.34 -14.56
CA ALA A 89 -1.43 14.25 -15.35
C ALA A 89 -2.44 13.23 -14.79
N LEU A 90 -2.00 12.31 -13.91
CA LEU A 90 -2.89 11.37 -13.24
C LEU A 90 -3.95 12.08 -12.39
N ALA A 91 -3.64 13.27 -11.86
CA ALA A 91 -4.56 14.07 -11.06
C ALA A 91 -5.86 14.45 -11.79
N THR A 92 -5.89 14.45 -13.13
CA THR A 92 -7.11 14.71 -13.91
C THR A 92 -8.18 13.64 -13.70
N TYR A 93 -7.80 12.44 -13.26
CA TYR A 93 -8.70 11.29 -13.11
C TYR A 93 -9.21 11.10 -11.67
N THR A 94 -8.90 11.99 -10.73
CA THR A 94 -9.30 11.83 -9.31
C THR A 94 -10.81 11.89 -9.07
N GLY A 95 -11.56 12.50 -9.99
CA GLY A 95 -13.02 12.58 -9.93
C GLY A 95 -13.77 11.44 -10.61
N SER A 96 -13.06 10.43 -11.14
CA SER A 96 -13.67 9.34 -11.90
C SER A 96 -13.12 8.01 -11.40
N PRO A 97 -13.86 7.24 -10.58
CA PRO A 97 -13.43 5.91 -10.17
C PRO A 97 -13.44 4.97 -11.38
N GLY A 98 -12.33 4.25 -11.61
CA GLY A 98 -12.19 3.28 -12.70
C GLY A 98 -11.98 1.83 -12.23
N ASP A 99 -12.10 1.58 -10.94
CA ASP A 99 -11.95 0.27 -10.27
C ASP A 99 -12.83 -0.83 -10.89
N GLN A 100 -13.98 -0.45 -11.47
CA GLN A 100 -14.85 -1.35 -12.24
C GLN A 100 -14.18 -2.06 -13.42
N LEU A 101 -13.02 -1.57 -13.88
CA LEU A 101 -12.22 -2.23 -14.91
C LEU A 101 -11.57 -3.54 -14.41
N LEU A 102 -11.26 -3.64 -13.11
CA LEU A 102 -10.56 -4.80 -12.52
C LEU A 102 -11.30 -6.13 -12.70
N PRO A 103 -12.62 -6.25 -12.40
CA PRO A 103 -13.33 -7.51 -12.53
C PRO A 103 -13.70 -7.91 -13.96
N VAL A 104 -13.42 -7.08 -14.98
CA VAL A 104 -13.87 -7.30 -16.37
C VAL A 104 -13.40 -8.63 -16.93
N ALA A 105 -12.10 -8.93 -16.83
CA ALA A 105 -11.52 -10.16 -17.38
C ALA A 105 -12.06 -11.42 -16.69
N GLU A 106 -12.18 -11.36 -15.36
CA GLU A 106 -12.73 -12.45 -14.58
C GLU A 106 -14.21 -12.71 -14.93
N ARG A 107 -15.02 -11.65 -15.04
CA ARG A 107 -16.43 -11.75 -15.46
C ARG A 107 -16.54 -12.38 -16.85
N ALA A 108 -15.78 -11.86 -17.82
CA ALA A 108 -15.75 -12.37 -19.19
C ALA A 108 -15.37 -13.85 -19.24
N TYR A 109 -14.36 -14.27 -18.46
CA TYR A 109 -13.92 -15.65 -18.39
C TYR A 109 -14.98 -16.58 -17.81
N ARG A 110 -15.62 -16.17 -16.71
CA ARG A 110 -16.69 -16.95 -16.08
C ARG A 110 -17.87 -17.12 -17.05
N THR A 111 -18.23 -16.08 -17.79
CA THR A 111 -19.26 -16.15 -18.83
C THR A 111 -18.87 -17.07 -19.98
N SER A 112 -17.66 -16.92 -20.52
CA SER A 112 -17.15 -17.66 -21.68
C SER A 112 -16.97 -19.16 -21.40
N THR A 113 -16.43 -19.50 -20.22
CA THR A 113 -15.99 -20.88 -19.91
C THR A 113 -16.91 -21.61 -18.94
N ARG A 114 -17.78 -20.90 -18.22
CA ARG A 114 -18.56 -21.41 -17.06
C ARG A 114 -17.69 -22.02 -15.96
N ALA A 115 -16.41 -21.66 -15.91
CA ALA A 115 -15.45 -22.11 -14.90
C ALA A 115 -15.00 -20.94 -14.03
N ASP A 116 -14.50 -21.26 -12.83
CA ASP A 116 -13.96 -20.28 -11.91
C ASP A 116 -12.65 -19.68 -12.43
N TRP A 117 -12.43 -18.41 -12.09
CA TRP A 117 -11.20 -17.70 -12.42
C TRP A 117 -10.08 -18.09 -11.46
N GLN A 118 -9.02 -18.68 -11.99
CA GLN A 118 -7.84 -19.10 -11.23
C GLN A 118 -6.55 -18.45 -11.76
N HIS A 119 -6.66 -17.56 -12.76
CA HIS A 119 -5.50 -16.94 -13.38
C HIS A 119 -4.88 -15.89 -12.44
N GLN A 120 -3.58 -16.00 -12.25
CA GLN A 120 -2.77 -15.03 -11.52
C GLN A 120 -1.91 -14.27 -12.52
N THR A 121 -2.00 -12.95 -12.50
CA THR A 121 -1.24 -12.11 -13.41
C THR A 121 0.24 -12.09 -13.02
N ALA A 122 1.12 -11.96 -14.01
CA ALA A 122 2.57 -12.00 -13.79
C ALA A 122 3.09 -10.88 -12.87
N VAL A 123 2.38 -9.74 -12.83
CA VAL A 123 2.66 -8.62 -11.93
C VAL A 123 1.42 -8.30 -11.09
N SER A 124 1.66 -7.70 -9.93
CA SER A 124 0.57 -7.25 -9.05
C SER A 124 0.12 -5.84 -9.43
N THR A 125 -1.16 -5.55 -9.24
CA THR A 125 -1.74 -4.20 -9.43
C THR A 125 -1.72 -3.38 -8.14
N HIS A 126 -1.41 -4.01 -7.00
CA HIS A 126 -1.36 -3.39 -5.69
C HIS A 126 -0.40 -2.19 -5.66
N THR A 127 -0.78 -1.16 -4.91
CA THR A 127 0.07 0.01 -4.67
C THR A 127 1.37 -0.42 -3.98
N GLY A 128 2.51 0.04 -4.50
CA GLY A 128 3.83 -0.31 -3.98
C GLY A 128 4.36 -1.67 -4.45
N SER A 129 3.68 -2.35 -5.37
CA SER A 129 4.13 -3.64 -5.90
C SER A 129 5.20 -3.51 -6.97
N ASN A 130 5.32 -2.35 -7.64
CA ASN A 130 6.40 -2.07 -8.57
C ASN A 130 7.70 -1.72 -7.84
N VAL A 131 8.34 -2.75 -7.26
CA VAL A 131 9.56 -2.59 -6.47
C VAL A 131 10.65 -1.82 -7.21
N ALA A 132 10.74 -1.95 -8.54
CA ALA A 132 11.70 -1.20 -9.34
C ALA A 132 11.42 0.32 -9.35
N ALA A 133 10.16 0.75 -9.48
CA ALA A 133 9.80 2.16 -9.47
C ALA A 133 9.77 2.79 -8.08
N TRP A 134 9.40 2.00 -7.07
CA TRP A 134 9.48 2.41 -5.66
C TRP A 134 10.92 2.29 -5.11
N GLY A 135 11.83 1.71 -5.88
CA GLY A 135 13.21 1.33 -5.53
C GLY A 135 14.24 2.45 -5.55
N THR A 136 14.20 3.30 -4.52
CA THR A 136 15.34 3.76 -3.69
C THR A 136 14.76 4.27 -2.36
N SER A 137 13.67 3.63 -1.93
CA SER A 137 12.98 4.01 -0.71
C SER A 137 13.96 3.91 0.44
N TRP A 138 14.07 5.00 1.21
CA TRP A 138 14.90 5.01 2.40
C TRP A 138 14.11 4.49 3.60
N LEU A 139 12.78 4.40 3.50
CA LEU A 139 11.91 3.95 4.57
C LEU A 139 11.13 2.69 4.14
N HIS A 140 11.43 1.58 4.80
CA HIS A 140 10.80 0.29 4.57
C HIS A 140 9.87 -0.05 5.75
N PRO A 141 8.58 0.30 5.67
CA PRO A 141 7.63 -0.04 6.72
C PRO A 141 7.27 -1.54 6.69
N HIS A 142 7.37 -2.19 7.86
CA HIS A 142 6.89 -3.53 8.11
C HIS A 142 5.73 -3.48 9.09
N MET A 143 4.60 -4.07 8.71
CA MET A 143 3.34 -3.99 9.46
C MET A 143 3.09 -5.31 10.17
N GLY A 144 2.88 -5.25 11.48
CA GLY A 144 2.59 -6.40 12.32
C GLY A 144 1.40 -6.15 13.24
N THR A 145 0.80 -7.22 13.73
CA THR A 145 -0.26 -7.13 14.73
C THR A 145 -0.17 -8.28 15.72
N THR A 146 -0.43 -8.01 17.00
CA THR A 146 -0.62 -9.03 18.03
C THR A 146 -2.11 -9.09 18.34
N THR A 147 -2.80 -10.14 17.91
CA THR A 147 -4.22 -10.30 18.21
C THR A 147 -4.52 -11.71 18.66
N VAL A 148 -5.19 -11.82 19.81
CA VAL A 148 -5.84 -13.06 20.30
C VAL A 148 -7.15 -13.32 19.53
N GLU A 149 -7.76 -12.30 18.92
CA GLU A 149 -9.07 -12.38 18.21
C GLU A 149 -9.01 -12.01 16.72
N GLY A 150 -7.81 -11.95 16.12
CA GLY A 150 -7.63 -12.07 14.68
C GLY A 150 -7.91 -10.83 13.80
N LEU A 151 -8.25 -9.66 14.33
CA LEU A 151 -8.40 -8.45 13.50
C LEU A 151 -7.65 -7.27 14.11
N ALA A 152 -6.44 -7.00 13.60
CA ALA A 152 -5.92 -5.63 13.64
C ALA A 152 -6.97 -4.73 12.99
N PRO A 153 -7.15 -3.47 13.42
CA PRO A 153 -7.93 -2.53 12.63
C PRO A 153 -7.18 -2.32 11.30
N GLN A 154 -7.59 -3.05 10.26
CA GLN A 154 -6.92 -3.10 8.96
C GLN A 154 -6.74 -1.68 8.43
N ASP A 155 -7.79 -0.86 8.54
CA ASP A 155 -7.80 0.56 8.19
C ASP A 155 -6.71 1.38 8.89
N TYR A 156 -6.37 1.02 10.14
CA TYR A 156 -5.29 1.68 10.87
C TYR A 156 -3.90 1.27 10.37
N MET A 157 -3.69 -0.02 10.11
CA MET A 157 -2.43 -0.51 9.53
C MET A 157 -2.19 0.09 8.15
N ILE A 158 -3.26 0.24 7.37
CA ILE A 158 -3.25 0.98 6.12
C ILE A 158 -2.85 2.43 6.37
N ALA A 159 -3.48 3.11 7.32
CA ALA A 159 -3.18 4.51 7.63
C ALA A 159 -1.70 4.70 7.94
N LEU A 160 -1.14 3.86 8.81
CA LEU A 160 0.28 3.85 9.16
C LEU A 160 1.17 3.67 7.94
N ARG A 161 0.83 2.70 7.06
CA ARG A 161 1.58 2.46 5.82
C ARG A 161 1.51 3.66 4.87
N HIS A 162 0.35 4.28 4.71
CA HIS A 162 0.17 5.47 3.88
C HIS A 162 1.02 6.65 4.38
N VAL A 163 1.06 6.88 5.70
CA VAL A 163 1.95 7.89 6.29
C VAL A 163 3.40 7.57 5.95
N ALA A 164 3.86 6.34 6.20
CA ALA A 164 5.24 5.93 5.92
C ALA A 164 5.61 6.13 4.43
N LEU A 165 4.75 5.73 3.49
CA LEU A 165 4.98 5.95 2.06
C LEU A 165 5.04 7.45 1.70
N THR A 166 4.21 8.26 2.37
CA THR A 166 4.22 9.72 2.17
C THR A 166 5.54 10.33 2.67
N LEU A 167 6.05 9.89 3.82
CA LEU A 167 7.35 10.32 4.34
C LEU A 167 8.52 9.82 3.48
N ASP A 168 8.45 8.57 3.00
CA ASP A 168 9.49 8.01 2.15
C ASP A 168 9.73 8.89 0.94
N ALA A 169 8.66 9.33 0.28
CA ALA A 169 8.73 10.00 -1.00
C ALA A 169 8.85 11.54 -0.89
N ASP A 170 8.65 12.12 0.30
CA ASP A 170 8.83 13.54 0.54
C ASP A 170 10.32 13.99 0.46
N PRO A 171 10.65 15.03 -0.34
CA PRO A 171 12.03 15.48 -0.50
C PRO A 171 12.69 16.02 0.78
N ALA A 172 11.93 16.67 1.67
CA ALA A 172 12.46 17.21 2.92
C ALA A 172 12.81 16.07 3.88
N TRP A 173 11.95 15.05 3.97
CA TRP A 173 12.21 13.83 4.74
C TRP A 173 13.37 13.01 4.16
N ARG A 174 13.47 12.86 2.84
CA ARG A 174 14.64 12.24 2.17
C ARG A 174 15.94 12.98 2.50
N SER A 175 15.91 14.31 2.43
CA SER A 175 17.08 15.15 2.76
C SER A 175 17.46 15.06 4.24
N TRP A 176 16.47 15.04 5.14
CA TRP A 176 16.68 14.82 6.56
C TRP A 176 17.29 13.45 6.84
N TRP A 177 16.75 12.38 6.24
CA TRP A 177 17.27 11.03 6.43
C TRP A 177 18.70 10.87 5.94
N ARG A 178 19.06 11.48 4.80
CA ARG A 178 20.45 11.45 4.29
C ARG A 178 21.49 11.95 5.29
N GLN A 179 21.10 12.83 6.22
CA GLN A 179 22.00 13.34 7.26
C GLN A 179 22.35 12.28 8.32
N SER A 180 21.59 11.19 8.41
CA SER A 180 21.92 10.03 9.24
C SER A 180 23.17 9.28 8.77
N GLY A 181 23.55 9.44 7.49
CA GLY A 181 24.59 8.64 6.84
C GLY A 181 24.21 7.19 6.59
N LEU A 182 22.95 6.80 6.80
CA LEU A 182 22.41 5.47 6.54
C LEU A 182 21.69 5.44 5.19
N THR A 183 21.70 4.28 4.54
CA THR A 183 21.03 4.08 3.25
C THR A 183 19.54 3.84 3.42
N ALA A 184 19.12 3.20 4.52
CA ALA A 184 17.72 2.86 4.75
C ALA A 184 17.34 2.71 6.23
N CYS A 185 16.04 2.80 6.50
CA CYS A 185 15.35 2.59 7.77
C CYS A 185 14.30 1.49 7.58
N GLU A 186 14.50 0.34 8.21
CA GLU A 186 13.51 -0.73 8.37
C GLU A 186 12.64 -0.38 9.58
N LEU A 187 11.42 0.11 9.34
CA LEU A 187 10.50 0.56 10.38
C LEU A 187 9.45 -0.53 10.64
N GLY A 188 9.63 -1.33 11.68
CA GLY A 188 8.64 -2.29 12.15
C GLY A 188 7.59 -1.62 13.03
N ILE A 189 6.31 -1.77 12.72
CA ILE A 189 5.20 -1.25 13.53
C ILE A 189 4.28 -2.42 13.87
N VAL A 190 4.16 -2.73 15.15
CA VAL A 190 3.26 -3.76 15.67
C VAL A 190 2.10 -3.09 16.39
N ALA A 191 0.88 -3.29 15.89
CA ALA A 191 -0.33 -2.89 16.61
C ALA A 191 -0.67 -3.93 17.69
N GLU A 192 -0.77 -3.46 18.94
CA GLU A 192 -1.10 -4.31 20.09
C GLU A 192 -2.56 -4.10 20.53
N GLY A 193 -3.18 -5.20 20.99
CA GLY A 193 -4.54 -5.22 21.52
C GLY A 193 -4.65 -4.68 22.96
N ARG A 194 -5.90 -4.53 23.44
CA ARG A 194 -6.26 -3.82 24.67
C ARG A 194 -5.58 -4.31 25.97
N LEU A 195 -5.15 -5.57 25.98
CA LEU A 195 -4.65 -6.25 27.17
C LEU A 195 -3.13 -6.29 27.28
N ASP A 196 -2.40 -5.88 26.23
CA ASP A 196 -0.92 -5.94 26.18
C ASP A 196 -0.26 -4.64 26.64
N HIS A 197 -1.05 -3.66 27.09
CA HIS A 197 -0.59 -2.30 27.34
C HIS A 197 0.16 -2.16 28.66
N LEU A 198 1.48 -2.25 28.65
CA LEU A 198 2.24 -1.58 29.71
C LEU A 198 3.28 -0.55 29.28
N ARG A 199 3.88 -0.57 28.07
CA ARG A 199 4.63 0.59 27.51
C ARG A 199 4.78 0.52 25.99
N PRO A 200 4.77 1.66 25.26
CA PRO A 200 5.36 1.72 23.92
C PRO A 200 6.80 1.24 24.04
N SER A 201 7.08 0.11 23.42
CA SER A 201 8.43 -0.44 23.38
C SER A 201 9.05 -0.06 22.04
N ALA A 202 10.32 0.36 22.10
CA ALA A 202 11.11 0.69 20.92
C ALA A 202 12.40 -0.10 20.98
N ASP A 203 12.69 -0.86 19.92
CA ASP A 203 13.99 -1.48 19.71
C ASP A 203 14.62 -0.82 18.48
N ILE A 204 15.66 -0.03 18.70
CA ILE A 204 16.35 0.71 17.65
C ILE A 204 17.79 0.24 17.59
N ARG A 205 18.19 -0.27 16.43
CA ARG A 205 19.50 -0.85 16.21
C ARG A 205 20.04 -0.44 14.85
N ARG A 206 21.36 -0.26 14.79
CA ARG A 206 22.06 -0.08 13.52
C ARG A 206 22.53 -1.45 13.02
N CYS A 207 22.14 -1.79 11.79
CA CYS A 207 22.51 -3.02 11.10
C CYS A 207 23.29 -2.63 9.84
N ALA A 208 24.62 -2.68 9.90
CA ALA A 208 25.50 -2.20 8.83
C ALA A 208 25.22 -0.72 8.44
N ASP A 209 24.79 -0.49 7.20
CA ASP A 209 24.44 0.81 6.62
C ASP A 209 22.94 1.14 6.78
N ARG A 210 22.18 0.34 7.53
CA ARG A 210 20.75 0.53 7.77
C ARG A 210 20.41 0.71 9.24
N LEU A 211 19.27 1.34 9.49
CA LEU A 211 18.62 1.36 10.81
C LEU A 211 17.49 0.33 10.80
N ARG A 212 17.37 -0.46 11.85
CA ARG A 212 16.16 -1.22 12.16
C ARG A 212 15.53 -0.63 13.41
N ALA A 213 14.28 -0.21 13.31
CA ALA A 213 13.54 0.40 14.39
C ALA A 213 12.17 -0.26 14.49
N ASN A 214 11.95 -1.03 15.55
CA ASN A 214 10.70 -1.71 15.81
C ASN A 214 9.95 -0.99 16.92
N PHE A 215 8.67 -0.72 16.71
CA PHE A 215 7.79 -0.04 17.64
C PHE A 215 6.53 -0.83 17.88
N THR A 216 6.03 -0.76 19.10
CA THR A 216 4.67 -1.19 19.43
C THR A 216 3.77 0.03 19.59
N CYS A 217 2.57 -0.03 19.01
CA CYS A 217 1.58 1.03 19.13
C CYS A 217 0.23 0.44 19.57
N ALA A 218 -0.51 1.19 20.39
CA ALA A 218 -1.84 0.78 20.79
C ALA A 218 -2.82 0.87 19.61
N SER A 219 -3.68 -0.13 19.45
CA SER A 219 -4.77 -0.06 18.47
C SER A 219 -5.71 1.13 18.78
N PRO A 220 -6.11 1.90 17.76
CA PRO A 220 -7.03 3.02 17.96
C PRO A 220 -8.40 2.53 18.43
N HIS A 221 -9.06 3.33 19.26
CA HIS A 221 -10.41 3.09 19.74
C HIS A 221 -11.41 3.83 18.84
N GLY A 222 -12.58 3.23 18.61
CA GLY A 222 -13.56 3.66 17.60
C GLY A 222 -13.89 5.16 17.59
N GLY A 223 -14.12 5.70 16.38
CA GLY A 223 -14.54 7.10 16.15
C GLY A 223 -13.41 8.13 16.00
N ALA A 224 -12.14 7.72 16.11
CA ALA A 224 -11.00 8.59 15.87
C ALA A 224 -10.70 8.76 14.37
N ASP A 225 -10.24 9.96 13.97
CA ASP A 225 -9.60 10.16 12.66
C ASP A 225 -8.31 9.32 12.60
N LEU A 226 -8.43 8.16 11.96
CA LEU A 226 -7.34 7.19 11.83
C LEU A 226 -6.11 7.78 11.13
N SER A 227 -6.33 8.70 10.18
CA SER A 227 -5.24 9.34 9.42
C SER A 227 -4.45 10.27 10.33
N ALA A 228 -5.14 11.15 11.07
CA ALA A 228 -4.51 12.04 12.03
C ALA A 228 -3.78 11.25 13.14
N ARG A 229 -4.37 10.13 13.60
CA ARG A 229 -3.73 9.27 14.58
C ARG A 229 -2.46 8.62 14.02
N ALA A 230 -2.53 8.02 12.84
CA ALA A 230 -1.39 7.40 12.18
C ALA A 230 -0.25 8.42 11.94
N VAL A 231 -0.58 9.65 11.53
CA VAL A 231 0.39 10.76 11.39
C VAL A 231 1.11 11.00 12.72
N SER A 232 0.34 11.15 13.80
CA SER A 232 0.90 11.41 15.13
C SER A 232 1.81 10.27 15.61
N GLU A 233 1.41 9.03 15.36
CA GLU A 233 2.12 7.83 15.80
C GLU A 233 3.44 7.65 15.05
N VAL A 234 3.41 7.68 13.71
CA VAL A 234 4.62 7.58 12.89
C VAL A 234 5.56 8.76 13.18
N ARG A 235 5.04 9.98 13.34
CA ARG A 235 5.88 11.13 13.71
C ARG A 235 6.54 10.94 15.09
N SER A 236 5.82 10.36 16.05
CA SER A 236 6.37 10.05 17.38
C SER A 236 7.47 8.99 17.30
N MET A 237 7.30 7.95 16.49
CA MET A 237 8.34 6.94 16.25
C MET A 237 9.61 7.57 15.66
N PHE A 238 9.45 8.46 14.66
CA PHE A 238 10.57 9.20 14.10
C PHE A 238 11.22 10.18 15.07
N GLU A 239 10.47 10.72 16.03
CA GLU A 239 11.02 11.56 17.09
C GLU A 239 11.92 10.74 18.03
N VAL A 240 11.53 9.49 18.34
CA VAL A 240 12.39 8.56 19.10
C VAL A 240 13.64 8.20 18.29
N ILE A 241 13.51 7.88 17.00
CA ILE A 241 14.66 7.62 16.11
C ILE A 241 15.59 8.84 16.09
N ARG A 242 15.03 10.04 15.91
CA ARG A 242 15.78 11.29 15.87
C ARG A 242 16.62 11.47 17.14
N GLN A 243 16.02 11.26 18.30
CA GLN A 243 16.71 11.37 19.59
C GLN A 243 17.80 10.30 19.73
N ALA A 244 17.50 9.04 19.42
CA ALA A 244 18.44 7.93 19.49
C ALA A 244 19.66 8.13 18.57
N MET A 245 19.45 8.75 17.40
CA MET A 245 20.49 9.01 16.41
C MET A 245 21.13 10.39 16.51
N SER A 246 20.70 11.23 17.47
CA SER A 246 21.14 12.63 17.60
C SER A 246 20.98 13.44 16.31
N MET A 247 19.89 13.20 15.57
CA MET A 247 19.57 13.89 14.31
C MET A 247 18.92 15.26 14.55
N PRO A 248 18.99 16.18 13.57
CA PRO A 248 18.31 17.47 13.64
C PRO A 248 16.78 17.31 13.69
N GLY A 249 16.07 18.39 14.02
CA GLY A 249 14.61 18.42 14.13
C GLY A 249 13.91 17.83 12.90
N LEU A 250 12.79 17.13 13.15
CA LEU A 250 12.01 16.51 12.08
C LEU A 250 11.46 17.57 11.11
N PRO A 251 11.46 17.31 9.79
CA PRO A 251 10.77 18.14 8.82
C PRO A 251 9.26 18.26 9.15
N PRO A 252 8.56 19.25 8.56
CA PRO A 252 7.10 19.29 8.62
C PRO A 252 6.52 17.98 8.06
N THR A 253 5.41 17.50 8.64
CA THR A 253 4.71 16.34 8.08
C THR A 253 4.07 16.78 6.75
N PRO A 254 4.36 16.10 5.63
CA PRO A 254 3.63 16.34 4.38
C PRO A 254 2.13 16.02 4.57
N PRO A 255 1.24 16.61 3.76
CA PRO A 255 -0.18 16.26 3.77
C PRO A 255 -0.35 14.76 3.51
N VAL A 256 -0.99 14.06 4.44
CA VAL A 256 -1.26 12.63 4.28
C VAL A 256 -2.62 12.47 3.60
N PRO A 257 -2.71 11.63 2.55
CA PRO A 257 -3.98 11.31 1.91
C PRO A 257 -5.02 10.82 2.91
N THR A 258 -6.28 11.19 2.69
CA THR A 258 -7.39 10.45 3.28
C THR A 258 -7.30 9.00 2.81
N LEU A 259 -7.52 8.05 3.72
CA LEU A 259 -7.63 6.64 3.38
C LEU A 259 -8.67 6.46 2.27
N PRO A 260 -8.33 5.81 1.14
CA PRO A 260 -9.34 5.40 0.16
C PRO A 260 -10.40 4.51 0.82
N ALA A 261 -11.62 4.45 0.28
CA ALA A 261 -12.62 3.49 0.75
C ALA A 261 -12.24 2.04 0.40
N ASP A 262 -11.54 1.85 -0.72
CA ASP A 262 -11.18 0.53 -1.27
C ASP A 262 -9.70 0.25 -1.09
N VAL A 263 -9.25 0.20 0.16
CA VAL A 263 -7.83 -0.05 0.42
C VAL A 263 -7.55 -1.55 0.37
N PRO A 264 -6.60 -2.00 -0.47
CA PRO A 264 -6.19 -3.40 -0.46
C PRO A 264 -5.65 -3.86 0.90
N GLU A 265 -5.75 -5.17 1.13
CA GLU A 265 -5.13 -5.84 2.27
C GLU A 265 -3.65 -5.45 2.38
N VAL A 266 -3.29 -4.83 3.50
CA VAL A 266 -1.89 -4.67 3.86
C VAL A 266 -1.41 -6.06 4.25
N PRO A 267 -0.29 -6.57 3.69
CA PRO A 267 0.33 -7.77 4.21
C PRO A 267 0.79 -7.46 5.64
N VAL A 268 -0.01 -7.87 6.60
CA VAL A 268 0.27 -7.75 8.03
C VAL A 268 0.81 -9.09 8.48
N THR A 269 2.03 -9.09 9.01
CA THR A 269 2.55 -10.27 9.69
C THR A 269 1.75 -10.46 10.97
N ALA A 270 0.85 -11.45 10.97
CA ALA A 270 0.19 -11.91 12.17
C ALA A 270 1.03 -13.05 12.78
N LYS A 271 1.53 -12.85 14.00
CA LYS A 271 2.10 -13.95 14.80
C LYS A 271 1.28 -14.08 16.07
N PRO A 272 0.78 -15.29 16.39
CA PRO A 272 0.22 -15.53 17.71
C PRO A 272 1.33 -15.30 18.73
N LEU A 273 1.02 -14.51 19.76
CA LEU A 273 1.86 -14.42 20.94
C LEU A 273 2.02 -15.84 21.50
N ALA A 274 3.26 -16.30 21.66
CA ALA A 274 3.50 -17.53 22.42
C ALA A 274 2.85 -17.37 23.78
N ALA A 275 2.07 -18.37 24.22
CA ALA A 275 1.39 -18.34 25.50
C ALA A 275 2.40 -17.93 26.58
N MET A 276 2.13 -16.82 27.26
CA MET A 276 3.00 -16.40 28.35
C MET A 276 3.05 -17.53 29.38
N PRO A 277 4.24 -17.94 29.84
CA PRO A 277 4.34 -18.79 31.02
C PRO A 277 3.54 -18.14 32.15
N ALA A 278 2.72 -18.91 32.89
CA ALA A 278 1.84 -18.41 33.94
C ALA A 278 2.57 -17.56 35.02
N GLU A 279 3.89 -17.74 35.14
CA GLU A 279 4.77 -16.98 36.04
C GLU A 279 5.05 -15.54 35.55
N LEU A 280 4.87 -15.27 34.26
CA LEU A 280 5.03 -13.96 33.60
C LEU A 280 3.68 -13.32 33.23
N GLU A 281 2.55 -13.99 33.44
CA GLU A 281 1.20 -13.39 33.27
C GLU A 281 0.95 -12.13 34.12
N PRO A 282 1.45 -11.99 35.36
CA PRO A 282 1.30 -10.74 36.11
C PRO A 282 2.06 -9.56 35.50
N GLN A 283 2.93 -9.86 34.53
CA GLN A 283 3.87 -8.96 33.91
C GLN A 283 3.40 -8.51 32.51
N GLY A 284 2.62 -9.32 31.77
CA GLY A 284 1.90 -8.85 30.57
C GLY A 284 2.80 -8.22 29.48
N TYR A 285 3.98 -8.80 29.24
CA TYR A 285 5.00 -8.20 28.36
C TYR A 285 5.26 -9.04 27.11
N LEU A 286 5.29 -8.36 25.96
CA LEU A 286 6.19 -8.73 24.87
C LEU A 286 7.62 -8.36 25.27
N THR A 287 8.48 -9.35 25.41
CA THR A 287 9.90 -9.13 25.63
C THR A 287 10.53 -8.50 24.38
N LEU A 288 11.57 -7.69 24.58
CA LEU A 288 12.40 -7.10 23.51
C LEU A 288 12.89 -8.18 22.52
N THR A 289 13.10 -9.41 23.02
CA THR A 289 13.42 -10.62 22.24
C THR A 289 12.27 -11.06 21.34
N GLN A 290 11.02 -11.04 21.80
CA GLN A 290 9.85 -11.41 20.99
C GLN A 290 9.58 -10.40 19.86
N ILE A 291 9.86 -9.12 20.08
CA ILE A 291 9.75 -8.09 19.03
C ILE A 291 10.81 -8.30 17.94
N GLN A 292 12.03 -8.69 18.32
CA GLN A 292 13.09 -9.06 17.37
C GLN A 292 12.68 -10.28 16.54
N GLU A 293 12.20 -11.33 17.19
CA GLU A 293 11.72 -12.53 16.52
C GLU A 293 10.48 -12.27 15.64
N PHE A 294 9.75 -11.18 15.89
CA PHE A 294 8.53 -10.86 15.15
C PHE A 294 8.81 -10.56 13.67
N PHE A 295 9.89 -9.84 13.35
CA PHE A 295 10.25 -9.49 11.97
C PHE A 295 11.52 -10.19 11.45
N GLY A 296 12.26 -10.91 12.29
CA GLY A 296 13.53 -11.58 11.93
C GLY A 296 14.71 -10.64 12.07
#